data_AF-A0A2A5GV34-F1
#
_entry.id   AF-A0A2A5GV34-F1
#
_cell.length_a   1.000
_cell.length_b   1.000
_cell.length_c   1.000
_cell.angle_alpha   90.00
_cell.angle_beta   90.00
_cell.angle_gamma   90.00
#
_symmetry.space_group_name_H-M   'P 1'
#
loop_
_entity.id
_entity.type
_entity.pdbx_description
1 polymer ?
#
loop_
_entity_poly.entity_id
_entity_poly.type
_entity_poly.pdbx_seq_one_letter_code
_entity_poly.pdbx_strand_id
1 'polypeptide(L)'
;MFIEEASKKILESYIAILKRKNIKAICNTENPLSLEHVYWMCCECNKSIDVKNKKNAWSVDKYSRWIGFIQAALVMHKITTVDEERDKTREWLK
;
A
#
# COMPACT_ATOMS: atom_id res chain seq x y z
N MET A 1 -18.03 -4.13 0.92
CA MET A 1 -17.11 -3.01 1.24
C MET A 1 -16.73 -2.35 -0.08
N PHE A 2 -16.66 -1.03 -0.19
CA PHE A 2 -16.23 -0.43 -1.47
C PHE A 2 -14.74 -0.76 -1.69
N ILE A 3 -14.32 -0.98 -2.94
CA ILE A 3 -12.92 -1.35 -3.28
C ILE A 3 -11.94 -0.31 -2.72
N GLU A 4 -12.33 0.95 -2.71
CA GLU A 4 -11.56 2.06 -2.14
C GLU A 4 -11.35 1.89 -0.63
N GLU A 5 -12.38 1.50 0.13
CA GLU A 5 -12.29 1.29 1.58
C GLU A 5 -11.39 0.12 1.91
N ALA A 6 -11.54 -0.99 1.17
CA ALA A 6 -10.70 -2.17 1.31
C ALA A 6 -9.24 -1.85 0.99
N SER A 7 -8.99 -1.11 -0.10
CA SER A 7 -7.65 -0.68 -0.52
C SER A 7 -6.98 0.22 0.52
N LYS A 8 -7.73 1.14 1.14
CA LYS A 8 -7.22 1.95 2.26
C LYS A 8 -6.85 1.10 3.45
N LYS A 9 -7.72 0.18 3.85
CA LYS A 9 -7.45 -0.73 4.97
C LYS A 9 -6.17 -1.54 4.76
N ILE A 10 -5.94 -2.00 3.52
CA ILE A 10 -4.70 -2.66 3.10
C ILE A 10 -3.49 -1.75 3.33
N LEU A 11 -3.52 -0.54 2.76
CA LEU A 11 -2.41 0.41 2.86
C LEU A 11 -2.12 0.85 4.30
N GLU A 12 -3.17 1.11 5.09
CA GLU A 12 -3.08 1.45 6.51
C GLU A 12 -2.41 0.34 7.32
N SER A 13 -2.70 -0.93 6.99
CA SER A 13 -2.06 -2.07 7.64
C SER A 13 -0.55 -2.12 7.38
N TYR A 14 -0.11 -1.83 6.15
CA TYR A 14 1.32 -1.77 5.82
C TYR A 14 2.02 -0.58 6.48
N ILE A 15 1.38 0.60 6.45
CA ILE A 15 1.87 1.81 7.13
C ILE A 15 2.11 1.52 8.62
N ALA A 16 1.18 0.84 9.28
CA ALA A 16 1.32 0.47 10.69
C ALA A 16 2.49 -0.50 10.94
N ILE A 17 2.73 -1.47 10.04
CA ILE A 17 3.88 -2.38 10.15
C ILE A 17 5.20 -1.64 9.98
N LEU A 18 5.32 -0.81 8.94
CA LEU A 18 6.54 -0.06 8.61
C LEU A 18 6.87 0.97 9.70
N LYS A 19 5.85 1.65 10.22
CA LYS A 19 5.99 2.57 11.35
C LYS A 19 6.45 1.86 12.62
N ARG A 20 5.92 0.68 12.95
CA ARG A 20 6.36 -0.13 14.10
C ARG A 20 7.81 -0.59 13.98
N LYS A 21 8.31 -0.77 12.75
CA LYS A 21 9.71 -1.09 12.46
C LYS A 21 10.63 0.14 12.45
N ASN A 22 10.13 1.33 12.81
CA ASN A 22 10.86 2.59 12.82
C ASN A 22 11.43 3.01 11.45
N ILE A 23 10.79 2.57 10.36
CA ILE A 23 11.13 2.98 9.00
C ILE A 23 10.59 4.40 8.75
N LYS A 24 11.35 5.23 8.05
CA LYS A 24 10.94 6.59 7.65
C LYS A 24 10.39 6.57 6.23
N ALA A 25 9.28 7.27 5.99
CA ALA A 25 8.72 7.41 4.65
C ALA A 25 9.56 8.42 3.85
N ILE A 26 10.39 7.93 2.92
CA ILE A 26 11.28 8.77 2.10
C ILE A 26 11.16 8.35 0.64
N CYS A 27 10.90 9.30 -0.25
CA CYS A 27 10.94 9.04 -1.68
C CYS A 27 12.40 8.85 -2.14
N ASN A 28 12.85 7.59 -2.22
CA ASN A 28 14.16 7.22 -2.77
C ASN A 28 14.02 6.63 -4.18
N THR A 29 14.18 7.45 -5.22
CA THR A 29 14.04 7.00 -6.62
C THR A 29 15.22 6.16 -7.11
N GLU A 30 16.38 6.23 -6.45
CA GLU A 30 17.56 5.43 -6.77
C GLU A 30 17.43 3.99 -6.27
N ASN A 31 16.70 3.80 -5.16
CA ASN A 31 16.35 2.49 -4.62
C ASN A 31 14.83 2.39 -4.38
N PRO A 32 14.03 2.24 -5.44
CA PRO A 32 12.57 2.24 -5.36
C PRO A 32 12.00 1.02 -4.63
N LEU A 33 12.82 -0.01 -4.42
CA LEU A 33 12.44 -1.20 -3.65
C LEU A 33 12.77 -1.06 -2.16
N SER A 34 13.49 -0.03 -1.71
CA SER A 34 13.78 0.18 -0.28
C SER A 34 12.51 0.32 0.56
N LEU A 35 12.54 -0.12 1.83
CA LEU A 35 11.39 -0.02 2.72
C LEU A 35 10.96 1.43 2.97
N GLU A 36 11.90 2.37 2.93
CA GLU A 36 11.65 3.80 3.03
C GLU A 36 10.82 4.31 1.84
N HIS A 37 11.19 3.91 0.62
CA HIS A 37 10.44 4.26 -0.60
C HIS A 37 9.08 3.59 -0.61
N VAL A 38 9.01 2.31 -0.25
CA VAL A 38 7.74 1.58 -0.13
C VAL A 38 6.81 2.24 0.89
N TYR A 39 7.33 2.69 2.04
CA TYR A 39 6.52 3.42 3.03
C TYR A 39 6.02 4.75 2.47
N TRP A 40 6.85 5.50 1.76
CA TRP A 40 6.41 6.70 1.05
C TRP A 40 5.31 6.37 0.04
N MET A 41 5.46 5.31 -0.75
CA MET A 41 4.45 4.88 -1.73
C MET A 41 3.12 4.52 -1.05
N CYS A 42 3.15 3.82 0.09
CA CYS A 42 1.94 3.53 0.86
C CYS A 42 1.21 4.82 1.26
N CYS A 43 1.96 5.81 1.75
CA CYS A 43 1.39 7.10 2.16
C CYS A 43 0.76 7.85 0.98
N GLU A 44 1.47 7.95 -0.15
CA GLU A 44 0.98 8.65 -1.33
C GLU A 44 -0.22 7.96 -1.97
N CYS A 45 -0.18 6.63 -2.05
CA CYS A 45 -1.31 5.85 -2.54
C CYS A 45 -2.53 6.04 -1.64
N ASN A 46 -2.37 6.00 -0.31
CA ASN A 46 -3.47 6.15 0.63
C ASN A 46 -4.13 7.53 0.55
N LYS A 47 -3.34 8.59 0.37
CA LYS A 47 -3.84 9.96 0.14
C LYS A 47 -4.59 10.08 -1.19
N SER A 48 -4.15 9.35 -2.20
CA SER A 48 -4.67 9.42 -3.57
C SER A 48 -5.96 8.60 -3.77
N ILE A 49 -6.31 7.74 -2.82
CA ILE A 49 -7.62 7.10 -2.75
C ILE A 49 -8.53 8.06 -1.98
N ASP A 50 -9.34 8.85 -2.69
CA ASP A 50 -10.34 9.69 -2.05
C ASP A 50 -11.72 9.48 -2.68
N VAL A 51 -12.68 9.13 -1.84
CA VAL A 51 -14.07 8.84 -2.20
C VAL A 51 -14.92 10.13 -2.18
N LYS A 52 -14.42 11.20 -1.55
CA LYS A 52 -15.18 12.44 -1.31
C LYS A 52 -14.82 13.57 -2.28
N ASN A 53 -13.60 13.60 -2.83
CA ASN A 53 -13.16 14.68 -3.72
C ASN A 53 -12.44 14.14 -4.97
N LYS A 54 -13.25 13.67 -5.95
CA LYS A 54 -12.78 12.98 -7.17
C LYS A 54 -11.82 13.76 -8.07
N LYS A 55 -11.66 15.08 -7.89
CA LYS A 55 -10.83 15.91 -8.80
C LYS A 55 -9.35 15.51 -8.83
N ASN A 56 -8.84 14.94 -7.73
CA ASN A 56 -7.43 14.53 -7.62
C ASN A 56 -7.27 13.04 -7.26
N ALA A 57 -8.37 12.30 -7.14
CA ALA A 57 -8.33 10.88 -6.81
C ALA A 57 -7.77 10.08 -7.98
N TRP A 58 -6.96 9.06 -7.67
CA TRP A 58 -6.48 8.14 -8.69
C TRP A 58 -7.60 7.19 -9.12
N SER A 59 -7.57 6.80 -10.40
CA SER A 59 -8.43 5.72 -10.88
C SER A 59 -8.10 4.41 -10.18
N VAL A 60 -9.08 3.49 -10.13
CA VAL A 60 -8.94 2.15 -9.56
C VAL A 60 -7.72 1.42 -10.13
N ASP A 61 -7.55 1.46 -11.45
CA ASP A 61 -6.43 0.80 -12.13
C ASP A 61 -5.06 1.37 -11.73
N LYS A 62 -5.00 2.66 -11.40
CA LYS A 62 -3.74 3.31 -11.03
C LYS A 62 -3.32 2.94 -9.62
N TYR A 63 -4.21 3.06 -8.63
CA TYR A 63 -3.85 2.70 -7.26
C TYR A 63 -3.71 1.18 -7.09
N SER A 64 -4.46 0.36 -7.83
CA SER A 64 -4.31 -1.10 -7.79
C SER A 64 -2.93 -1.56 -8.25
N ARG A 65 -2.36 -0.93 -9.30
CA ARG A 65 -0.98 -1.18 -9.74
C ARG A 65 0.06 -0.81 -8.68
N TRP A 66 -0.15 0.30 -7.97
CA TRP A 66 0.72 0.71 -6.87
C TRP A 66 0.66 -0.28 -5.71
N ILE A 67 -0.54 -0.73 -5.32
CA ILE A 67 -0.72 -1.72 -4.26
C ILE A 67 -0.02 -3.04 -4.62
N GLY A 68 -0.16 -3.52 -5.86
CA GLY A 68 0.53 -4.73 -6.31
C GLY A 68 2.06 -4.62 -6.23
N PHE A 69 2.62 -3.46 -6.62
CA PHE A 69 4.06 -3.20 -6.50
C PHE A 69 4.52 -3.18 -5.03
N ILE A 70 3.76 -2.49 -4.16
CA ILE A 70 4.03 -2.42 -2.71
C ILE A 70 4.03 -3.83 -2.11
N GLN A 71 3.03 -4.66 -2.44
CA GLN A 71 2.94 -6.04 -1.95
C GLN A 71 4.15 -6.88 -2.36
N ALA A 72 4.55 -6.81 -3.63
CA ALA A 72 5.74 -7.51 -4.12
C ALA A 72 7.00 -7.08 -3.35
N ALA A 73 7.20 -5.77 -3.15
CA ALA A 73 8.35 -5.26 -2.42
C ALA A 73 8.33 -5.68 -0.93
N LEU A 74 7.17 -5.66 -0.27
CA LEU A 74 7.03 -6.13 1.11
C LEU A 74 7.36 -7.62 1.26
N VAL A 75 6.99 -8.45 0.28
CA VAL A 75 7.36 -9.88 0.23
C VAL A 75 8.87 -10.04 0.05
N MET A 76 9.50 -9.27 -0.85
CA MET A 76 10.96 -9.31 -1.05
C MET A 76 11.74 -8.95 0.23
N HIS A 77 11.23 -8.01 1.02
CA HIS A 77 11.80 -7.63 2.32
C HIS A 77 11.40 -8.54 3.48
N LYS A 78 10.69 -9.64 3.22
CA LYS A 78 10.22 -10.59 4.25
C LYS A 78 9.37 -9.91 5.33
N ILE A 79 8.61 -8.87 4.95
CA ILE A 79 7.66 -8.19 5.84
C ILE A 79 6.33 -8.94 5.91
N THR A 80 5.98 -9.61 4.82
CA THR A 80 4.77 -10.42 4.62
C THR A 80 5.09 -11.55 3.65
N THR A 81 4.14 -12.45 3.43
CA THR A 81 4.22 -13.54 2.45
C THR A 81 3.02 -13.51 1.51
N VAL A 82 3.12 -14.19 0.36
CA VAL A 82 2.01 -14.27 -0.60
C VAL A 82 0.75 -14.88 0.05
N ASP A 83 0.90 -15.89 0.91
CA ASP A 83 -0.23 -16.51 1.60
C ASP A 83 -0.87 -15.56 2.62
N GLU A 84 -0.06 -14.85 3.43
CA GLU A 84 -0.58 -13.85 4.38
C GLU A 84 -1.31 -12.72 3.65
N GLU A 85 -0.77 -12.26 2.52
CA GLU A 85 -1.40 -11.23 1.68
C GLU A 85 -2.74 -11.71 1.12
N ARG A 86 -2.76 -12.92 0.54
CA ARG A 86 -3.98 -13.54 0.01
C ARG A 86 -5.04 -13.66 1.10
N ASP A 87 -4.67 -14.14 2.28
CA ASP A 87 -5.63 -14.45 3.33
C ASP A 87 -6.16 -13.17 4.00
N LYS A 88 -5.31 -12.16 4.22
CA LYS A 88 -5.75 -10.83 4.70
C LYS A 88 -6.68 -10.13 3.71
N THR A 89 -6.29 -10.08 2.43
CA THR A 89 -7.01 -9.29 1.42
C THR A 89 -8.32 -9.92 1.00
N ARG A 90 -8.45 -11.26 1.03
CA ARG A 90 -9.70 -11.98 0.76
C ARG A 90 -10.84 -11.60 1.69
N GLU A 91 -10.57 -11.26 2.94
CA GLU A 91 -11.62 -10.85 3.86
C GLU A 91 -12.13 -9.44 3.56
N TRP A 92 -11.27 -8.58 2.99
CA TRP A 92 -11.57 -7.16 2.82
C TRP A 92 -12.08 -6.83 1.42
N LEU A 93 -11.71 -7.63 0.42
CA LEU A 93 -12.12 -7.47 -0.99
C LEU A 93 -13.26 -8.41 -1.41
N LYS A 94 -13.99 -9.00 -0.45
CA LYS A 94 -15.19 -9.81 -0.68
C LYS A 94 -16.42 -8.96 -1.03
#